data_AF-A0A9P6II43-F1
#
_entry.id   AF-A0A9P6II43-F1
#
_cell.length_a   1.000
_cell.length_b   1.000
_cell.length_c   1.000
_cell.angle_alpha   90.00
_cell.angle_beta   90.00
_cell.angle_gamma   90.00
#
_symmetry.space_group_name_H-M   'P 1'
#
loop_
_entity.id
_entity.type
_entity.pdbx_description
1 polymer ?
#
loop_
_entity_poly.entity_id
_entity_poly.type
_entity_poly.pdbx_seq_one_letter_code
_entity_poly.pdbx_strand_id
1 'polypeptide(L)'
;MAQLVGEDGNWSGGQDTLVQTGDIVDRGPDTIALYNLFAKLRTQAKEAGGKVINIYGNPEKRKAAWDVRTGWLGSMIFSNFNISYVHHGHTIFSHGDMEPEWARLGIDTLNQIAHEAIWNSDFHAPIFQNSGPIWSRVLAMEEGGTMATCRRIEEAKKALGVKRMISGHTPQHHTGKILSLCNGSYMVIDVGISTYYGAHVAALEIYEHEDGGQSVYALYPDGRWLLSTTHP
;
A
#
# COMPACT_ATOMS: atom_id res chain seq x y z
N MET A 1 33.43 19.93 -16.75
CA MET A 1 31.95 20.07 -16.66
C MET A 1 31.34 19.60 -17.97
N ALA A 2 30.12 19.05 -17.94
CA ALA A 2 29.48 18.38 -19.10
C ALA A 2 28.99 19.31 -20.23
N GLN A 3 29.21 20.63 -20.16
CA GLN A 3 28.88 21.62 -21.21
C GLN A 3 27.48 21.48 -21.84
N LEU A 4 26.46 21.14 -21.05
CA LEU A 4 25.08 20.97 -21.53
C LEU A 4 24.31 22.29 -21.62
N VAL A 5 24.75 23.31 -20.87
CA VAL A 5 24.18 24.67 -20.85
C VAL A 5 25.33 25.67 -21.02
N GLY A 6 25.21 26.55 -22.00
CA GLY A 6 26.18 27.61 -22.29
C GLY A 6 26.16 28.75 -21.27
N GLU A 7 27.15 29.64 -21.35
CA GLU A 7 27.27 30.82 -20.45
C GLU A 7 26.08 31.80 -20.59
N ASP A 8 25.37 31.74 -21.72
CA ASP A 8 24.14 32.49 -22.02
C ASP A 8 22.86 31.77 -21.55
N GLY A 9 22.99 30.63 -20.87
CA GLY A 9 21.88 29.80 -20.41
C GLY A 9 21.12 29.11 -21.56
N ASN A 10 21.73 28.96 -22.74
CA ASN A 10 21.18 28.19 -23.86
C ASN A 10 21.65 26.73 -23.84
N TRP A 11 20.89 25.84 -24.46
CA TRP A 11 21.30 24.45 -24.66
C TRP A 11 22.56 24.37 -25.54
N SER A 12 23.57 23.65 -25.05
CA SER A 12 24.81 23.36 -25.79
C SER A 12 25.14 21.87 -25.88
N GLY A 13 24.26 21.00 -25.37
CA GLY A 13 24.46 19.54 -25.33
C GLY A 13 24.17 18.80 -26.64
N GLY A 14 23.92 19.47 -27.77
CA GLY A 14 23.64 18.80 -29.04
C GLY A 14 22.50 17.77 -28.94
N GLN A 15 22.82 16.50 -29.21
CA GLN A 15 21.89 15.36 -29.14
C GLN A 15 21.84 14.67 -27.76
N ASP A 16 22.54 15.20 -26.77
CA ASP A 16 22.63 14.58 -25.45
C ASP A 16 21.30 14.64 -24.69
N THR A 17 21.17 13.75 -23.70
CA THR A 17 20.04 13.74 -22.77
C THR A 17 20.45 14.26 -21.40
N LEU A 18 19.83 15.35 -20.97
CA LEU A 18 19.87 15.85 -19.59
C LEU A 18 18.68 15.31 -18.81
N VAL A 19 18.94 14.58 -17.72
CA VAL A 19 17.90 14.16 -16.76
C VAL A 19 18.07 14.96 -15.48
N GLN A 20 17.11 15.85 -15.22
CA GLN A 20 17.00 16.59 -13.98
C GLN A 20 16.07 15.79 -13.06
N THR A 21 16.60 15.29 -11.93
CA THR A 21 15.93 14.26 -11.12
C THR A 21 14.94 14.79 -10.06
N GLY A 22 14.33 15.96 -10.26
CA GLY A 22 13.42 16.58 -9.29
C GLY A 22 14.09 17.57 -8.34
N ASP A 23 13.32 18.17 -7.44
CA ASP A 23 13.79 19.17 -6.46
C ASP A 23 14.45 20.42 -7.10
N ILE A 24 13.98 20.84 -8.27
CA ILE A 24 14.37 22.13 -8.91
C ILE A 24 14.09 23.32 -7.99
N VAL A 25 13.13 23.15 -7.07
CA VAL A 25 12.66 24.20 -6.17
C VAL A 25 12.57 23.61 -4.77
N ASP A 26 13.32 24.22 -3.84
CA ASP A 26 13.26 23.90 -2.41
C ASP A 26 13.43 25.18 -1.58
N ARG A 27 14.59 25.86 -1.64
CA ARG A 27 14.95 26.93 -0.66
C ARG A 27 15.51 28.25 -1.24
N GLY A 28 15.47 28.44 -2.56
CA GLY A 28 16.06 29.61 -3.23
C GLY A 28 15.02 30.59 -3.83
N PRO A 29 15.36 31.88 -3.98
CA PRO A 29 14.44 32.90 -4.53
C PRO A 29 14.19 32.73 -6.04
N ASP A 30 15.02 31.96 -6.74
CA ASP A 30 15.07 31.89 -8.21
C ASP A 30 14.10 30.87 -8.84
N THR A 31 13.09 30.44 -8.09
CA THR A 31 12.12 29.42 -8.50
C THR A 31 11.55 29.67 -9.90
N ILE A 32 11.08 30.89 -10.17
CA ILE A 32 10.50 31.26 -11.48
C ILE A 32 11.57 31.24 -12.58
N ALA A 33 12.77 31.74 -12.30
CA ALA A 33 13.87 31.76 -13.25
C ALA A 33 14.32 30.34 -13.65
N LEU A 34 14.37 29.40 -12.69
CA LEU A 34 14.69 28.00 -12.94
C LEU A 34 13.61 27.30 -13.77
N TYR A 35 12.33 27.56 -13.52
CA TYR A 35 11.25 27.05 -14.37
C TYR A 35 11.35 27.56 -15.81
N ASN A 36 11.63 28.85 -15.99
CA ASN A 36 11.82 29.44 -17.32
C ASN A 36 13.06 28.87 -18.02
N LEU A 37 14.16 28.67 -17.29
CA LEU A 37 15.37 28.03 -17.81
C LEU A 37 15.08 26.60 -18.29
N PHE A 38 14.47 25.75 -17.46
CA PHE A 38 14.18 24.36 -17.87
C PHE A 38 13.07 24.26 -18.93
N ALA A 39 12.16 25.24 -19.03
CA ALA A 39 11.24 25.35 -20.17
C ALA A 39 11.99 25.68 -21.46
N LYS A 40 12.87 26.68 -21.43
CA LYS A 40 13.72 27.09 -22.54
C LYS A 40 14.65 25.96 -23.02
N LEU A 41 15.35 25.30 -22.09
CA LEU A 41 16.27 24.20 -22.40
C LEU A 41 15.54 22.99 -23.00
N ARG A 42 14.32 22.68 -22.58
CA ARG A 42 13.50 21.61 -23.19
C ARG A 42 13.21 21.87 -24.66
N THR A 43 12.86 23.12 -24.99
CA THR A 43 12.62 23.54 -26.38
C THR A 43 13.90 23.45 -27.20
N GLN A 44 14.99 24.05 -26.73
CA GLN A 44 16.25 24.10 -27.48
C GLN A 44 16.91 22.72 -27.65
N ALA A 45 16.86 21.88 -26.62
CA ALA A 45 17.37 20.52 -26.72
C ALA A 45 16.60 19.73 -27.78
N LYS A 46 15.25 19.84 -27.79
CA LYS A 46 14.42 19.19 -28.80
C LYS A 46 14.77 19.66 -30.21
N GLU A 47 14.97 20.96 -30.41
CA GLU A 47 15.36 21.54 -31.71
C GLU A 47 16.74 21.06 -32.18
N ALA A 48 17.69 20.85 -31.26
CA ALA A 48 19.04 20.36 -31.54
C ALA A 48 19.13 18.81 -31.66
N GLY A 49 18.03 18.09 -31.52
CA GLY A 49 17.98 16.62 -31.53
C GLY A 49 18.35 15.96 -30.19
N GLY A 50 18.53 16.74 -29.13
CA GLY A 50 18.75 16.28 -27.76
C GLY A 50 17.46 16.23 -26.93
N LYS A 51 17.61 15.98 -25.63
CA LYS A 51 16.45 15.80 -24.73
C LYS A 51 16.72 16.33 -23.33
N VAL A 52 15.75 17.06 -22.78
CA VAL A 52 15.74 17.40 -21.34
C VAL A 52 14.54 16.71 -20.70
N ILE A 53 14.78 15.90 -19.67
CA ILE A 53 13.76 15.20 -18.88
C ILE A 53 13.78 15.78 -17.48
N ASN A 54 12.69 16.39 -17.03
CA ASN A 54 12.50 16.81 -15.65
C ASN A 54 11.64 15.78 -14.91
N ILE A 55 12.18 15.18 -13.85
CA ILE A 55 11.49 14.22 -12.97
C ILE A 55 10.75 14.99 -11.86
N TYR A 56 9.61 14.48 -11.43
CA TYR A 56 8.73 15.14 -10.46
C TYR A 56 9.25 15.03 -9.02
N GLY A 57 9.83 16.12 -8.49
CA GLY A 57 10.36 16.18 -7.11
C GLY A 57 9.75 17.23 -6.17
N ASN A 58 8.90 18.15 -6.63
CA ASN A 58 8.47 19.28 -5.78
C ASN A 58 7.65 18.82 -4.54
N PRO A 59 8.12 19.07 -3.29
CA PRO A 59 7.42 18.70 -2.06
C PRO A 59 6.06 19.36 -1.88
N GLU A 60 5.90 20.63 -2.29
CA GLU A 60 4.63 21.37 -2.19
C GLU A 60 3.59 20.83 -3.16
N LYS A 61 3.97 20.53 -4.41
CA LYS A 61 3.06 19.91 -5.38
C LYS A 61 2.69 18.49 -4.97
N ARG A 62 3.61 17.73 -4.35
CA ARG A 62 3.27 16.46 -3.70
C ARG A 62 2.26 16.69 -2.59
N LYS A 63 2.54 17.59 -1.64
CA LYS A 63 1.63 17.92 -0.55
C LYS A 63 0.24 18.33 -1.07
N ALA A 64 0.18 19.16 -2.11
CA ALA A 64 -1.07 19.58 -2.74
C ALA A 64 -1.80 18.42 -3.43
N ALA A 65 -1.10 17.50 -4.10
CA ALA A 65 -1.71 16.32 -4.70
C ALA A 65 -2.25 15.35 -3.64
N TRP A 66 -1.57 15.23 -2.50
CA TRP A 66 -1.91 14.36 -1.37
C TRP A 66 -2.94 14.97 -0.40
N ASP A 67 -3.25 16.26 -0.51
CA ASP A 67 -4.28 16.90 0.30
C ASP A 67 -5.64 16.22 0.06
N VAL A 68 -6.28 15.79 1.15
CA VAL A 68 -7.51 14.97 1.08
C VAL A 68 -8.74 15.78 0.65
N ARG A 69 -8.68 17.11 0.73
CA ARG A 69 -9.80 18.02 0.44
C ARG A 69 -9.72 18.62 -0.95
N THR A 70 -8.50 18.85 -1.44
CA THR A 70 -8.22 19.63 -2.66
C THR A 70 -7.32 18.89 -3.66
N GLY A 71 -6.58 17.89 -3.21
CA GLY A 71 -5.67 17.10 -4.03
C GLY A 71 -6.36 15.94 -4.72
N TRP A 72 -6.08 15.73 -6.01
CA TRP A 72 -6.69 14.66 -6.79
C TRP A 72 -6.35 13.26 -6.23
N LEU A 73 -5.11 13.06 -5.74
CA LEU A 73 -4.67 11.76 -5.23
C LEU A 73 -5.19 11.53 -3.82
N GLY A 74 -5.11 12.55 -2.95
CA GLY A 74 -5.68 12.50 -1.60
C GLY A 74 -7.19 12.26 -1.62
N SER A 75 -7.93 13.00 -2.44
CA SER A 75 -9.37 12.81 -2.62
C SER A 75 -9.70 11.44 -3.22
N MET A 76 -8.96 10.98 -4.23
CA MET A 76 -9.17 9.65 -4.80
C MET A 76 -8.97 8.54 -3.75
N ILE A 77 -7.90 8.59 -2.95
CA ILE A 77 -7.67 7.59 -1.91
C ILE A 77 -8.77 7.66 -0.86
N PHE A 78 -9.07 8.86 -0.36
CA PHE A 78 -10.09 9.07 0.66
C PHE A 78 -11.49 8.61 0.21
N SER A 79 -11.87 8.80 -1.05
CA SER A 79 -13.22 8.46 -1.53
C SER A 79 -13.38 7.01 -1.99
N ASN A 80 -12.28 6.27 -2.24
CA ASN A 80 -12.35 4.94 -2.85
C ASN A 80 -11.80 3.81 -1.97
N PHE A 81 -11.14 4.12 -0.84
CA PHE A 81 -10.42 3.11 -0.06
C PHE A 81 -10.93 3.03 1.38
N ASN A 82 -11.35 1.84 1.76
CA ASN A 82 -11.57 1.44 3.15
C ASN A 82 -10.31 0.78 3.71
N ILE A 83 -10.13 0.84 5.03
CA ILE A 83 -8.99 0.19 5.71
C ILE A 83 -9.23 -1.32 5.91
N SER A 84 -10.51 -1.74 5.92
CA SER A 84 -10.90 -3.14 6.06
C SER A 84 -12.21 -3.41 5.30
N TYR A 85 -12.36 -4.63 4.83
CA TYR A 85 -13.55 -5.07 4.08
C TYR A 85 -13.95 -6.47 4.50
N VAL A 86 -15.26 -6.72 4.63
CA VAL A 86 -15.82 -8.06 4.85
C VAL A 86 -16.56 -8.50 3.60
N HIS A 87 -16.10 -9.60 3.01
CA HIS A 87 -16.75 -10.23 1.88
C HIS A 87 -17.82 -11.20 2.34
N HIS A 88 -19.08 -10.89 2.00
CA HIS A 88 -20.26 -11.74 2.23
C HIS A 88 -20.40 -12.28 3.67
N GLY A 89 -19.90 -11.57 4.69
CA GLY A 89 -19.91 -12.04 6.09
C GLY A 89 -19.00 -13.23 6.38
N HIS A 90 -18.19 -13.68 5.41
CA HIS A 90 -17.35 -14.87 5.55
C HIS A 90 -15.90 -14.52 5.87
N THR A 91 -15.34 -13.54 5.15
CA THR A 91 -13.91 -13.27 5.17
C THR A 91 -13.65 -11.79 5.34
N ILE A 92 -12.87 -11.41 6.35
CA ILE A 92 -12.33 -10.04 6.48
C ILE A 92 -10.96 -9.94 5.80
N PHE A 93 -10.76 -8.83 5.10
CA PHE A 93 -9.48 -8.40 4.55
C PHE A 93 -9.01 -7.13 5.26
N SER A 94 -7.74 -7.08 5.66
CA SER A 94 -7.10 -5.93 6.28
C SER A 94 -5.64 -5.83 5.86
N HIS A 95 -5.05 -4.64 5.92
CA HIS A 95 -3.63 -4.50 5.60
C HIS A 95 -2.76 -5.18 6.65
N GLY A 96 -2.90 -4.80 7.93
CA GLY A 96 -2.29 -5.45 9.07
C GLY A 96 -3.29 -6.33 9.83
N ASP A 97 -2.91 -6.72 11.04
CA ASP A 97 -3.66 -7.70 11.83
C ASP A 97 -4.90 -7.08 12.48
N MET A 98 -6.05 -7.73 12.27
CA MET A 98 -7.30 -7.34 12.93
C MET A 98 -7.39 -7.94 14.33
N GLU A 99 -6.90 -7.21 15.34
CA GLU A 99 -6.92 -7.65 16.73
C GLU A 99 -8.34 -7.57 17.36
N PRO A 100 -8.65 -8.35 18.42
CA PRO A 100 -9.99 -8.43 19.01
C PRO A 100 -10.58 -7.09 19.46
N GLU A 101 -9.78 -6.15 19.96
CA GLU A 101 -10.29 -4.82 20.33
C GLU A 101 -10.89 -4.05 19.16
N TRP A 102 -10.28 -4.11 17.97
CA TRP A 102 -10.76 -3.45 16.77
C TRP A 102 -11.94 -4.20 16.17
N ALA A 103 -11.85 -5.52 16.13
CA ALA A 103 -12.91 -6.40 15.62
C ALA A 103 -14.26 -6.14 16.31
N ARG A 104 -14.26 -5.86 17.63
CA ARG A 104 -15.48 -5.56 18.40
C ARG A 104 -16.17 -4.25 18.00
N LEU A 105 -15.48 -3.32 17.36
CA LEU A 105 -16.08 -2.07 16.90
C LEU A 105 -16.94 -2.26 15.65
N GLY A 106 -16.68 -3.33 14.88
CA GLY A 106 -17.31 -3.56 13.57
C GLY A 106 -16.63 -2.78 12.44
N ILE A 107 -16.73 -3.31 11.22
CA ILE A 107 -15.97 -2.81 10.06
C ILE A 107 -16.42 -1.42 9.62
N ASP A 108 -17.71 -1.15 9.64
CA ASP A 108 -18.24 0.16 9.24
C ASP A 108 -17.75 1.25 10.19
N THR A 109 -17.77 0.99 11.49
CA THR A 109 -17.22 1.89 12.52
C THR A 109 -15.72 2.11 12.34
N LEU A 110 -14.94 1.04 12.08
CA LEU A 110 -13.50 1.14 11.86
C LEU A 110 -13.17 2.01 10.64
N ASN A 111 -13.87 1.77 9.53
CA ASN A 111 -13.72 2.57 8.33
C ASN A 111 -14.10 4.03 8.58
N GLN A 112 -15.19 4.29 9.31
CA GLN A 112 -15.60 5.64 9.67
C GLN A 112 -14.54 6.34 10.53
N ILE A 113 -14.01 5.70 11.57
CA ILE A 113 -12.94 6.25 12.42
C ILE A 113 -11.71 6.61 11.57
N ALA A 114 -11.30 5.72 10.66
CA ALA A 114 -10.16 5.99 9.77
C ALA A 114 -10.42 7.18 8.85
N HIS A 115 -11.61 7.27 8.25
CA HIS A 115 -11.97 8.39 7.39
C HIS A 115 -12.02 9.71 8.16
N GLU A 116 -12.64 9.73 9.34
CA GLU A 116 -12.68 10.93 10.18
C GLU A 116 -11.28 11.39 10.58
N ALA A 117 -10.39 10.47 10.96
CA ALA A 117 -9.01 10.78 11.29
C ALA A 117 -8.24 11.34 10.07
N ILE A 118 -8.39 10.73 8.88
CA ILE A 118 -7.77 11.23 7.64
C ILE A 118 -8.30 12.61 7.27
N TRP A 119 -9.61 12.82 7.34
CA TRP A 119 -10.26 14.10 7.02
C TRP A 119 -9.76 15.25 7.92
N ASN A 120 -9.46 14.92 9.17
CA ASN A 120 -8.92 15.84 10.16
C ASN A 120 -7.38 15.89 10.17
N SER A 121 -6.71 15.15 9.28
CA SER A 121 -5.25 15.00 9.25
C SER A 121 -4.65 14.51 10.58
N ASP A 122 -5.42 13.75 11.36
CA ASP A 122 -4.99 13.15 12.61
C ASP A 122 -4.37 11.76 12.36
N PHE A 123 -3.13 11.76 11.88
CA PHE A 123 -2.35 10.54 11.70
C PHE A 123 -1.77 9.98 13.01
N HIS A 124 -2.03 10.65 14.15
CA HIS A 124 -1.70 10.16 15.49
C HIS A 124 -2.85 9.35 16.11
N ALA A 125 -4.01 9.31 15.45
CA ALA A 125 -5.14 8.49 15.88
C ALA A 125 -4.70 7.02 16.10
N PRO A 126 -5.20 6.35 17.16
CA PRO A 126 -4.81 4.98 17.50
C PRO A 126 -4.93 3.96 16.35
N ILE A 127 -5.89 4.16 15.45
CA ILE A 127 -6.13 3.30 14.29
C ILE A 127 -4.96 3.29 13.28
N PHE A 128 -4.13 4.33 13.29
CA PHE A 128 -2.92 4.48 12.46
C PHE A 128 -1.63 4.17 13.20
N GLN A 129 -1.69 3.78 14.48
CA GLN A 129 -0.50 3.41 15.26
C GLN A 129 -0.23 1.90 15.16
N ASN A 130 0.88 1.45 15.77
CA ASN A 130 1.37 0.07 15.68
C ASN A 130 0.37 -1.01 16.12
N SER A 131 -0.55 -0.70 17.05
CA SER A 131 -1.60 -1.64 17.47
C SER A 131 -2.84 -1.60 16.58
N GLY A 132 -2.92 -0.64 15.65
CA GLY A 132 -4.05 -0.49 14.74
C GLY A 132 -4.08 -1.55 13.64
N PRO A 133 -5.23 -1.77 12.99
CA PRO A 133 -5.44 -2.81 11.97
C PRO A 133 -4.64 -2.58 10.66
N ILE A 134 -3.92 -1.46 10.56
CA ILE A 134 -3.05 -1.15 9.42
C ILE A 134 -1.60 -1.56 9.69
N TRP A 135 -1.16 -1.54 10.95
CA TRP A 135 0.26 -1.72 11.31
C TRP A 135 0.54 -2.91 12.20
N SER A 136 -0.49 -3.47 12.86
CA SER A 136 -0.29 -4.60 13.76
C SER A 136 0.26 -5.81 13.01
N ARG A 137 1.21 -6.48 13.66
CA ARG A 137 1.89 -7.71 13.21
C ARG A 137 1.77 -8.84 14.22
N VAL A 138 1.03 -8.60 15.30
CA VAL A 138 1.03 -9.42 16.51
C VAL A 138 0.51 -10.84 16.24
N LEU A 139 -0.50 -10.99 15.38
CA LEU A 139 -1.04 -12.29 14.97
C LEU A 139 -0.13 -12.96 13.94
N ALA A 140 0.36 -12.21 12.94
CA ALA A 140 1.23 -12.71 11.89
C ALA A 140 2.60 -13.18 12.43
N MET A 141 3.10 -12.55 13.48
CA MET A 141 4.36 -12.91 14.17
C MET A 141 4.16 -13.91 15.31
N GLU A 142 2.91 -14.36 15.52
CA GLU A 142 2.53 -15.29 16.59
C GLU A 142 3.05 -14.85 17.98
N GLU A 143 2.96 -13.56 18.30
CA GLU A 143 3.43 -13.04 19.58
C GLU A 143 2.64 -13.67 20.73
N GLY A 144 3.34 -14.38 21.62
CA GLY A 144 2.73 -15.18 22.69
C GLY A 144 2.44 -16.65 22.32
N GLY A 145 2.81 -17.07 21.11
CA GLY A 145 2.77 -18.45 20.62
C GLY A 145 1.45 -18.83 19.93
N THR A 146 1.52 -19.81 19.03
CA THR A 146 0.42 -20.24 18.14
C THR A 146 -0.92 -20.45 18.85
N MET A 147 -0.94 -21.06 20.03
CA MET A 147 -2.17 -21.30 20.78
C MET A 147 -2.82 -20.00 21.27
N ALA A 148 -2.01 -19.05 21.76
CA ALA A 148 -2.52 -17.74 22.16
C ALA A 148 -3.02 -16.95 20.95
N THR A 149 -2.27 -16.98 19.85
CA THR A 149 -2.63 -16.36 18.57
C THR A 149 -3.95 -16.89 18.04
N CYS A 150 -4.15 -18.21 18.00
CA CYS A 150 -5.41 -18.80 17.53
C CYS A 150 -6.60 -18.46 18.41
N ARG A 151 -6.44 -18.33 19.73
CA ARG A 151 -7.53 -17.84 20.59
C ARG A 151 -7.94 -16.41 20.24
N ARG A 152 -6.96 -15.53 20.00
CA ARG A 152 -7.21 -14.13 19.61
C ARG A 152 -7.88 -14.03 18.24
N ILE A 153 -7.43 -14.84 17.27
CA ILE A 153 -8.05 -14.94 15.95
C ILE A 153 -9.52 -15.36 16.07
N GLU A 154 -9.82 -16.40 16.86
CA GLU A 154 -11.21 -16.84 17.06
C GLU A 154 -12.06 -15.80 17.79
N GLU A 155 -11.50 -15.06 18.76
CA GLU A 155 -12.18 -13.93 19.40
C GLU A 155 -12.53 -12.81 18.41
N ALA A 156 -11.58 -12.41 17.56
CA ALA A 156 -11.78 -11.37 16.54
C ALA A 156 -12.82 -11.82 15.50
N LYS A 157 -12.70 -13.05 14.99
CA LYS A 157 -13.68 -13.65 14.08
C LYS A 157 -15.08 -13.66 14.66
N LYS A 158 -15.22 -14.10 15.92
CA LYS A 158 -16.51 -14.16 16.61
C LYS A 158 -17.12 -12.77 16.80
N ALA A 159 -16.30 -11.77 17.12
CA ALA A 159 -16.75 -10.38 17.26
C ALA A 159 -17.30 -9.81 15.94
N LEU A 160 -16.70 -10.18 14.81
CA LEU A 160 -17.08 -9.74 13.48
C LEU A 160 -18.16 -10.62 12.81
N GLY A 161 -18.44 -11.80 13.36
CA GLY A 161 -19.33 -12.79 12.75
C GLY A 161 -18.75 -13.43 11.48
N VAL A 162 -17.43 -13.45 11.31
CA VAL A 162 -16.75 -13.98 10.11
C VAL A 162 -16.12 -15.35 10.36
N LYS A 163 -15.86 -16.10 9.28
CA LYS A 163 -15.22 -17.43 9.32
C LYS A 163 -13.70 -17.35 9.12
N ARG A 164 -13.21 -16.30 8.46
CA ARG A 164 -11.80 -16.16 8.06
C ARG A 164 -11.30 -14.71 8.15
N MET A 165 -10.02 -14.57 8.45
CA MET A 165 -9.29 -13.32 8.46
C MET A 165 -8.09 -13.39 7.51
N ILE A 166 -7.89 -12.36 6.70
CA ILE A 166 -6.77 -12.23 5.77
C ILE A 166 -6.05 -10.91 6.02
N SER A 167 -4.76 -10.99 6.28
CA SER A 167 -3.85 -9.85 6.42
C SER A 167 -2.79 -9.82 5.32
N GLY A 168 -2.18 -8.65 5.13
CA GLY A 168 -0.89 -8.49 4.45
C GLY A 168 0.15 -7.99 5.46
N HIS A 169 0.86 -6.92 5.09
CA HIS A 169 1.76 -6.09 5.91
C HIS A 169 3.00 -6.78 6.49
N THR A 170 2.89 -8.01 6.97
CA THR A 170 3.96 -8.82 7.57
C THR A 170 4.51 -9.79 6.53
N PRO A 171 5.64 -9.46 5.86
CA PRO A 171 6.08 -10.21 4.70
C PRO A 171 6.59 -11.59 5.10
N GLN A 172 6.03 -12.64 4.50
CA GLN A 172 6.43 -14.04 4.65
C GLN A 172 7.65 -14.39 3.77
N HIS A 173 8.57 -13.45 3.62
CA HIS A 173 9.71 -13.50 2.69
C HIS A 173 10.72 -14.62 3.00
N HIS A 174 10.77 -15.12 4.24
CA HIS A 174 11.63 -16.27 4.57
C HIS A 174 11.14 -17.57 3.93
N THR A 175 9.84 -17.71 3.67
CA THR A 175 9.25 -18.89 3.03
C THR A 175 8.84 -18.61 1.60
N GLY A 176 8.50 -17.37 1.26
CA GLY A 176 7.86 -17.00 -0.01
C GLY A 176 6.46 -17.60 -0.18
N LYS A 177 5.84 -18.04 0.92
CA LYS A 177 4.56 -18.77 0.94
C LYS A 177 3.57 -18.07 1.86
N ILE A 178 2.28 -18.19 1.53
CA ILE A 178 1.17 -17.67 2.35
C ILE A 178 1.23 -18.35 3.72
N LEU A 179 1.27 -17.55 4.79
CA LEU A 179 1.11 -18.05 6.14
C LEU A 179 -0.34 -18.46 6.32
N SER A 180 -0.58 -19.65 6.87
CA SER A 180 -1.91 -20.14 7.19
C SER A 180 -1.91 -20.70 8.61
N LEU A 181 -2.63 -20.04 9.52
CA LEU A 181 -2.75 -20.44 10.92
C LEU A 181 -4.16 -20.91 11.23
N CYS A 182 -4.29 -21.61 12.35
CA CYS A 182 -5.58 -21.94 12.97
C CYS A 182 -6.53 -22.68 12.01
N ASN A 183 -6.03 -23.72 11.35
CA ASN A 183 -6.76 -24.50 10.34
C ASN A 183 -7.23 -23.64 9.14
N GLY A 184 -6.43 -22.64 8.76
CA GLY A 184 -6.70 -21.75 7.64
C GLY A 184 -7.87 -20.79 7.89
N SER A 185 -8.15 -20.48 9.16
CA SER A 185 -9.04 -19.38 9.54
C SER A 185 -8.33 -18.03 9.58
N TYR A 186 -7.00 -18.02 9.59
CA TYR A 186 -6.18 -16.82 9.46
C TYR A 186 -5.09 -17.03 8.42
N MET A 187 -4.92 -16.05 7.52
CA MET A 187 -3.90 -16.10 6.47
C MET A 187 -3.18 -14.77 6.30
N VAL A 188 -1.87 -14.82 6.03
CA VAL A 188 -1.08 -13.65 5.64
C VAL A 188 -0.59 -13.82 4.22
N ILE A 189 -1.06 -12.97 3.31
CA ILE A 189 -0.86 -13.10 1.87
C ILE A 189 0.28 -12.25 1.31
N ASP A 190 0.91 -11.42 2.14
CA ASP A 190 2.14 -10.72 1.77
C ASP A 190 3.32 -11.70 1.77
N VAL A 191 3.64 -12.27 0.61
CA VAL A 191 4.76 -13.21 0.45
C VAL A 191 6.09 -12.53 0.11
N GLY A 192 6.13 -11.20 0.00
CA GLY A 192 7.34 -10.46 -0.38
C GLY A 192 7.55 -10.32 -1.90
N ILE A 193 6.57 -9.72 -2.60
CA ILE A 193 6.63 -9.48 -4.06
C ILE A 193 7.73 -8.50 -4.49
N SER A 194 8.15 -7.61 -3.59
CA SER A 194 9.26 -6.70 -3.85
C SER A 194 10.57 -7.49 -4.01
N THR A 195 11.45 -7.04 -4.90
CA THR A 195 12.80 -7.61 -5.04
C THR A 195 13.61 -7.53 -3.75
N TYR A 196 13.32 -6.55 -2.89
CA TYR A 196 13.90 -6.43 -1.55
C TYR A 196 13.57 -7.64 -0.65
N TYR A 197 12.38 -8.24 -0.85
CA TYR A 197 11.87 -9.37 -0.06
C TYR A 197 11.91 -10.70 -0.84
N GLY A 198 12.70 -10.80 -1.90
CA GLY A 198 12.91 -12.06 -2.62
C GLY A 198 12.07 -12.27 -3.89
N ALA A 199 11.25 -11.28 -4.29
CA ALA A 199 10.43 -11.32 -5.50
C ALA A 199 9.49 -12.54 -5.57
N HIS A 200 8.98 -12.98 -4.43
CA HIS A 200 8.05 -14.10 -4.36
C HIS A 200 6.66 -13.65 -4.82
N VAL A 201 6.00 -14.47 -5.63
CA VAL A 201 4.64 -14.19 -6.11
C VAL A 201 3.69 -15.26 -5.59
N ALA A 202 2.57 -14.80 -5.06
CA ALA A 202 1.46 -15.64 -4.66
C ALA A 202 0.16 -14.86 -4.82
N ALA A 203 -0.95 -15.59 -4.96
CA ALA A 203 -2.28 -15.03 -4.86
C ALA A 203 -3.17 -15.95 -4.02
N LEU A 204 -4.22 -15.38 -3.44
CA LEU A 204 -5.24 -16.15 -2.75
C LEU A 204 -6.48 -16.22 -3.63
N GLU A 205 -6.99 -17.42 -3.85
CA GLU A 205 -8.24 -17.67 -4.56
C GLU A 205 -9.28 -18.18 -3.57
N ILE A 206 -10.43 -17.51 -3.49
CA ILE A 206 -11.58 -17.93 -2.68
C ILE A 206 -12.69 -18.31 -3.66
N TYR A 207 -13.07 -19.58 -3.63
CA TYR A 207 -14.15 -20.13 -4.43
C TYR A 207 -15.37 -20.35 -3.54
N GLU A 208 -16.48 -19.68 -3.86
CA GLU A 208 -17.77 -19.87 -3.19
C GLU A 208 -18.55 -21.01 -3.87
N HIS A 209 -19.03 -21.94 -3.06
CA HIS A 209 -19.84 -23.07 -3.52
C HIS A 209 -21.33 -22.72 -3.47
N GLU A 210 -22.14 -23.45 -4.25
CA GLU A 210 -23.60 -23.25 -4.28
C GLU A 210 -24.28 -23.52 -2.93
N ASP A 211 -23.66 -24.35 -2.07
CA ASP A 211 -24.15 -24.66 -0.73
C ASP A 211 -23.82 -23.58 0.32
N GLY A 212 -23.16 -22.49 -0.08
CA GLY A 212 -22.69 -21.42 0.80
C GLY A 212 -21.34 -21.69 1.47
N GLY A 213 -20.72 -22.85 1.21
CA GLY A 213 -19.36 -23.13 1.62
C GLY A 213 -18.31 -22.34 0.82
N GLN A 214 -17.06 -22.34 1.29
CA GLN A 214 -15.94 -21.75 0.54
C GLN A 214 -14.73 -22.69 0.53
N SER A 215 -14.07 -22.82 -0.62
CA SER A 215 -12.72 -23.39 -0.71
C SER A 215 -11.71 -22.29 -0.98
N VAL A 216 -10.60 -22.29 -0.24
CA VAL A 216 -9.56 -21.28 -0.36
C VAL A 216 -8.25 -21.92 -0.79
N TYR A 217 -7.63 -21.36 -1.81
CA TYR A 217 -6.40 -21.86 -2.41
C TYR A 217 -5.30 -20.80 -2.41
N ALA A 218 -4.07 -21.24 -2.16
CA ALA A 218 -2.88 -20.49 -2.53
C ALA A 218 -2.53 -20.79 -3.99
N LEU A 219 -2.32 -19.74 -4.77
CA LEU A 219 -1.77 -19.80 -6.12
C LEU A 219 -0.31 -19.39 -6.08
N TYR A 220 0.56 -20.23 -6.63
CA TYR A 220 1.98 -19.98 -6.84
C TYR A 220 2.33 -20.28 -8.30
N PRO A 221 3.51 -19.86 -8.81
CA PRO A 221 3.95 -20.20 -10.17
C PRO A 221 4.01 -21.70 -10.45
N ASP A 222 4.24 -22.51 -9.41
CA ASP A 222 4.40 -23.96 -9.48
C ASP A 222 3.11 -24.74 -9.22
N GLY A 223 2.00 -24.07 -8.85
CA GLY A 223 0.72 -24.75 -8.70
C GLY A 223 -0.27 -24.08 -7.76
N ARG A 224 -1.34 -24.84 -7.47
CA ARG A 224 -2.49 -24.44 -6.67
C ARG A 224 -2.65 -25.38 -5.48
N TRP A 225 -2.75 -24.83 -4.27
CA TRP A 225 -2.78 -25.60 -3.02
C TRP A 225 -3.97 -25.22 -2.16
N LEU A 226 -4.76 -26.19 -1.72
CA LEU A 226 -5.90 -25.96 -0.83
C LEU A 226 -5.41 -25.57 0.58
N LEU A 227 -5.87 -24.44 1.09
CA LEU A 227 -5.55 -23.92 2.42
C LEU A 227 -6.65 -24.17 3.44
N SER A 228 -7.91 -23.95 3.07
CA SER A 228 -9.05 -24.26 3.93
C SER A 228 -10.34 -24.48 3.16
N THR A 229 -11.26 -25.18 3.80
CA THR A 229 -12.64 -25.36 3.37
C THR A 229 -13.56 -24.94 4.51
N THR A 230 -14.59 -24.18 4.21
CA THR A 230 -15.69 -23.89 5.14
C THR A 230 -16.97 -24.49 4.58
N HIS A 231 -17.73 -25.12 5.45
CA HIS A 231 -19.10 -25.55 5.19
C HIS A 231 -20.08 -24.46 5.66
N PRO A 232 -21.32 -24.42 5.14
CA PRO A 232 -22.36 -23.49 5.60
C PRO A 232 -22.52 -23.45 7.13
#